data_AF-A0A8T5QK21-F1
#
_entry.id   AF-A0A8T5QK21-F1
#
_cell.length_a   1.000
_cell.length_b   1.000
_cell.length_c   1.000
_cell.angle_alpha   90.00
_cell.angle_beta   90.00
_cell.angle_gamma   90.00
#
_symmetry.space_group_name_H-M   'P 1'
#
loop_
_entity.id
_entity.type
_entity.pdbx_description
1 polymer ?
#
loop_
_entity_poly.entity_id
_entity_poly.type
_entity_poly.pdbx_seq_one_letter_code
_entity_poly.pdbx_strand_id
1 'polypeptide(L)'
;MLTRIKKDFRFSNNELLQLFLTSLAFGILMALRSLEVVSKNEFLEKLVIMTFLSFLVLILHFSFEKLYAVAKGIKTRYLFSPIACGIGLYIGAIFFNALFFLSPGYLFAEINKKRRIGKFRYRTNFTEFSAMAMVGILGTLFLMGILMPLRKFYLVENFILISAFVSVLALFPIPRTDGFWMAFGNPFHYFFMLGFTLTFVALVFLTNFLLTFGVSLVLGFGAFLYFLTKSGEI
;
A
#
# COMPACT_ATOMS: atom_id res chain seq x y z
N MET A 1 7.84 25.28 -0.69
CA MET A 1 7.46 23.84 -0.72
C MET A 1 8.22 23.07 -1.79
N LEU A 2 8.20 23.54 -3.05
CA LEU A 2 8.88 22.92 -4.20
C LEU A 2 10.36 22.58 -3.96
N THR A 3 11.14 23.49 -3.37
CA THR A 3 12.57 23.25 -3.07
C THR A 3 12.79 22.07 -2.13
N ARG A 4 11.85 21.82 -1.19
CA ARG A 4 11.91 20.67 -0.27
C ARG A 4 11.62 19.38 -1.00
N ILE A 5 10.57 19.36 -1.82
CA ILE A 5 10.22 18.22 -2.67
C ILE A 5 11.43 17.85 -3.54
N LYS A 6 12.02 18.80 -4.27
CA LYS A 6 13.16 18.51 -5.15
C LYS A 6 14.39 17.92 -4.45
N LYS A 7 14.61 18.27 -3.18
CA LYS A 7 15.77 17.82 -2.40
C LYS A 7 15.53 16.49 -1.69
N ASP A 8 14.33 16.30 -1.15
CA ASP A 8 14.04 15.23 -0.21
C ASP A 8 13.15 14.11 -0.79
N PHE A 9 12.40 14.39 -1.86
CA PHE A 9 11.66 13.37 -2.60
C PHE A 9 12.61 12.62 -3.54
N ARG A 10 13.38 11.70 -2.99
CA ARG A 10 14.28 10.83 -3.75
C ARG A 10 14.25 9.41 -3.18
N PHE A 11 14.35 8.43 -4.06
CA PHE A 11 14.69 7.06 -3.69
C PHE A 11 16.19 6.88 -3.91
N SER A 12 16.89 6.43 -2.88
CA SER A 12 18.27 5.98 -3.01
C SER A 12 18.32 4.68 -3.81
N ASN A 13 19.48 4.38 -4.43
CA ASN A 13 19.67 3.14 -5.18
C ASN A 13 19.41 1.89 -4.32
N ASN A 14 19.74 1.95 -3.03
CA ASN A 14 19.47 0.86 -2.09
C ASN A 14 17.96 0.67 -1.83
N GLU A 15 17.18 1.76 -1.82
CA GLU A 15 15.73 1.67 -1.71
C GLU A 15 15.12 1.10 -2.99
N LEU A 16 15.60 1.53 -4.16
CA LEU A 16 15.15 1.00 -5.45
C LEU A 16 15.45 -0.49 -5.59
N LEU A 17 16.63 -0.94 -5.16
CA LEU A 17 16.98 -2.36 -5.13
C LEU A 17 16.05 -3.15 -4.20
N GLN A 18 15.78 -2.63 -3.00
CA GLN A 18 14.86 -3.28 -2.05
C GLN A 18 13.42 -3.32 -2.58
N LEU A 19 12.95 -2.25 -3.21
CA LEU A 19 11.65 -2.21 -3.89
C LEU A 19 11.61 -3.25 -5.01
N PHE A 20 12.68 -3.36 -5.80
CA PHE A 20 12.80 -4.36 -6.85
C PHE A 20 12.72 -5.79 -6.29
N LEU A 21 13.46 -6.11 -5.22
CA LEU A 21 13.39 -7.42 -4.57
C LEU A 21 11.98 -7.74 -4.05
N THR A 22 11.30 -6.75 -3.48
CA THR A 22 9.90 -6.90 -3.02
C THR A 22 8.98 -7.14 -4.21
N SER A 23 9.12 -6.36 -5.27
CA SER A 23 8.34 -6.51 -6.50
C SER A 23 8.57 -7.83 -7.21
N LEU A 24 9.78 -8.39 -7.12
CA LEU A 24 10.12 -9.71 -7.66
C LEU A 24 9.36 -10.80 -6.90
N ALA A 25 9.29 -10.70 -5.57
CA ALA A 25 8.50 -11.63 -4.77
C ALA A 25 6.99 -11.55 -5.09
N PHE A 26 6.44 -10.34 -5.22
CA PHE A 26 5.08 -10.15 -5.73
C PHE A 26 4.91 -10.73 -7.13
N GLY A 27 5.85 -10.46 -8.03
CA GLY A 27 5.85 -10.96 -9.40
C GLY A 27 5.84 -12.49 -9.47
N ILE A 28 6.61 -13.16 -8.62
CA ILE A 28 6.61 -14.63 -8.48
C ILE A 28 5.22 -15.11 -8.05
N LEU A 29 4.68 -14.59 -6.94
CA LEU A 29 3.34 -15.00 -6.47
C LEU A 29 2.24 -14.78 -7.51
N MET A 30 2.29 -13.65 -8.20
CA MET A 30 1.34 -13.30 -9.25
C MET A 30 1.49 -14.16 -10.50
N ALA A 31 2.71 -14.51 -10.89
CA ALA A 31 2.96 -15.41 -12.00
C ALA A 31 2.53 -16.85 -11.67
N LEU A 32 2.82 -17.31 -10.44
CA LEU A 32 2.42 -18.63 -9.94
C LEU A 32 0.90 -18.81 -9.95
N ARG A 33 0.12 -17.74 -9.70
CA ARG A 33 -1.34 -17.75 -9.80
C ARG A 33 -1.86 -18.23 -11.15
N SER A 34 -1.09 -18.02 -12.22
CA SER A 34 -1.53 -18.30 -13.58
C SER A 34 -1.18 -19.71 -14.07
N LEU A 35 -0.64 -20.58 -13.21
CA LEU A 35 0.04 -21.83 -13.57
C LEU A 35 -0.84 -23.02 -13.97
N GLU A 36 -2.13 -22.86 -14.24
CA GLU A 36 -3.01 -24.03 -14.43
C GLU A 36 -2.51 -25.00 -15.54
N VAL A 37 -1.93 -24.52 -16.65
CA VAL A 37 -1.05 -25.30 -17.55
C VAL A 37 -0.22 -24.30 -18.36
N VAL A 38 1.01 -23.98 -17.94
CA VAL A 38 1.80 -22.90 -18.59
C VAL A 38 3.18 -23.42 -19.00
N SER A 39 3.57 -23.17 -20.26
CA SER A 39 4.91 -23.47 -20.74
C SER A 39 5.97 -22.66 -19.97
N LYS A 40 7.21 -23.17 -19.88
CA LYS A 40 8.30 -22.45 -19.17
C LYS A 40 8.47 -21.00 -19.67
N ASN A 41 8.27 -20.77 -20.97
CA ASN A 41 8.45 -19.46 -21.59
C ASN A 41 7.32 -18.49 -21.17
N GLU A 42 6.07 -18.94 -21.19
CA GLU A 42 4.94 -18.13 -20.72
C GLU A 42 5.04 -17.77 -19.24
N PHE A 43 5.57 -18.69 -18.40
CA PHE A 43 5.81 -18.39 -17.00
C PHE A 43 6.84 -17.26 -16.82
N LEU A 44 7.95 -17.32 -17.57
CA LEU A 44 8.99 -16.29 -17.53
C LEU A 44 8.46 -14.94 -18.03
N GLU A 45 7.66 -14.93 -19.10
CA GLU A 45 7.02 -13.72 -19.61
C GLU A 45 6.13 -13.08 -18.55
N LYS A 46 5.22 -13.87 -17.94
CA LYS A 46 4.34 -13.39 -16.88
C LYS A 46 5.13 -12.93 -15.66
N LEU A 47 6.19 -13.62 -15.27
CA LEU A 47 7.05 -13.23 -14.16
C LEU A 47 7.65 -11.84 -14.39
N VAL A 48 8.18 -11.57 -15.58
CA VAL A 48 8.76 -10.26 -15.93
C VAL A 48 7.69 -9.17 -15.90
N ILE A 49 6.53 -9.42 -16.53
CA ILE A 49 5.42 -8.45 -16.57
C ILE A 49 4.91 -8.15 -15.15
N MET A 50 4.64 -9.17 -14.36
CA MET A 50 4.09 -9.01 -13.00
C MET A 50 5.09 -8.36 -12.05
N THR A 51 6.39 -8.66 -12.19
CA THR A 51 7.45 -7.98 -11.43
C THR A 51 7.50 -6.50 -11.77
N PHE A 52 7.46 -6.16 -13.06
CA PHE A 52 7.46 -4.76 -13.50
C PHE A 52 6.23 -3.99 -13.02
N LEU A 53 5.03 -4.57 -13.16
CA LEU A 53 3.79 -3.95 -12.67
C LEU A 53 3.81 -3.81 -11.14
N SER A 54 4.28 -4.81 -10.41
CA SER A 54 4.44 -4.75 -8.95
C SER A 54 5.41 -3.65 -8.53
N PHE A 55 6.52 -3.51 -9.26
CA PHE A 55 7.49 -2.43 -9.01
C PHE A 55 6.84 -1.06 -9.21
N LEU A 56 6.06 -0.89 -10.28
CA LEU A 56 5.33 0.34 -10.57
C LEU A 56 4.28 0.67 -9.50
N VAL A 57 3.52 -0.32 -9.03
CA VAL A 57 2.53 -0.13 -7.96
C VAL A 57 3.23 0.28 -6.65
N LEU A 58 4.27 -0.44 -6.24
CA LEU A 58 4.99 -0.17 -4.99
C LEU A 58 5.68 1.22 -5.03
N ILE A 59 6.35 1.57 -6.13
CA ILE A 59 6.98 2.89 -6.24
C ILE A 59 5.96 4.02 -6.18
N LEU A 60 4.78 3.87 -6.78
CA LEU A 60 3.71 4.87 -6.72
C LEU A 60 3.12 4.97 -5.31
N HIS A 61 2.82 3.83 -4.68
CA HIS A 61 2.32 3.75 -3.30
C HIS A 61 3.25 4.51 -2.34
N PHE A 62 4.53 4.12 -2.30
CA PHE A 62 5.50 4.78 -1.42
C PHE A 62 5.86 6.20 -1.87
N SER A 63 5.63 6.57 -3.13
CA SER A 63 5.77 7.95 -3.57
C SER A 63 4.73 8.86 -2.92
N PHE A 64 3.47 8.44 -2.82
CA PHE A 64 2.44 9.21 -2.12
C PHE A 64 2.79 9.41 -0.64
N GLU A 65 3.25 8.35 0.03
CA GLU A 65 3.72 8.44 1.41
C GLU A 65 4.91 9.39 1.56
N LYS A 66 5.93 9.25 0.71
CA LYS A 66 7.11 10.12 0.71
C LYS A 66 6.73 11.58 0.45
N LEU A 67 5.80 11.87 -0.46
CA LEU A 67 5.32 13.22 -0.72
C LEU A 67 4.71 13.84 0.56
N TYR A 68 3.86 13.08 1.26
CA TYR A 68 3.31 13.51 2.54
C TYR A 68 4.39 13.72 3.60
N ALA A 69 5.32 12.78 3.74
CA ALA A 69 6.43 12.86 4.69
C ALA A 69 7.28 14.12 4.45
N VAL A 70 7.65 14.42 3.21
CA VAL A 70 8.42 15.62 2.86
C VAL A 70 7.64 16.89 3.22
N ALA A 71 6.33 16.93 2.95
CA ALA A 71 5.48 18.06 3.32
C ALA A 71 5.44 18.28 4.84
N LYS A 72 5.52 17.21 5.65
CA LYS A 72 5.54 17.27 7.11
C LYS A 72 6.94 17.38 7.73
N GLY A 73 8.00 17.36 6.92
CA GLY A 73 9.39 17.44 7.40
C GLY A 73 9.88 16.13 8.03
N ILE A 74 9.35 15.01 7.57
CA ILE A 74 9.73 13.65 7.94
C ILE A 74 10.66 13.12 6.84
N LYS A 75 11.80 12.55 7.22
CA LYS A 75 12.66 11.79 6.32
C LYS A 75 12.18 10.35 6.32
N THR A 76 12.07 9.74 5.15
CA THR A 76 11.63 8.36 5.03
C THR A 76 12.63 7.57 4.21
N ARG A 77 12.84 6.30 4.60
CA ARG A 77 13.60 5.32 3.83
C ARG A 77 12.78 4.05 3.68
N TYR A 78 12.70 3.50 2.48
CA TYR A 78 12.10 2.20 2.27
C TYR A 78 12.99 1.10 2.85
N LEU A 79 12.38 0.17 3.60
CA LEU A 79 13.04 -1.01 4.15
C LEU A 79 12.29 -2.28 3.72
N PHE A 80 13.02 -3.18 3.08
CA PHE A 80 12.56 -4.52 2.76
C PHE A 80 12.49 -5.39 4.02
N SER A 81 11.45 -6.22 4.12
CA SER A 81 11.30 -7.22 5.17
C SER A 81 11.55 -8.62 4.60
N PRO A 82 12.79 -9.15 4.69
CA PRO A 82 13.12 -10.47 4.14
C PRO A 82 12.31 -11.59 4.79
N ILE A 83 12.02 -11.47 6.09
CA ILE A 83 11.24 -12.46 6.84
C ILE A 83 9.81 -12.51 6.32
N ALA A 84 9.14 -11.35 6.20
CA ALA A 84 7.77 -11.30 5.68
C ALA A 84 7.71 -11.77 4.22
N CYS A 85 8.75 -11.47 3.43
CA CYS A 85 8.87 -11.94 2.07
C CYS A 85 9.02 -13.46 1.99
N GLY A 86 9.90 -14.06 2.78
CA GLY A 86 10.12 -15.50 2.81
C GLY A 86 8.89 -16.27 3.27
N ILE A 87 8.26 -15.82 4.36
CA ILE A 87 7.00 -16.40 4.86
C ILE A 87 5.89 -16.28 3.80
N GLY A 88 5.80 -15.12 3.15
CA GLY A 88 4.78 -14.88 2.14
C GLY A 88 4.92 -15.75 0.90
N LEU A 89 6.15 -15.93 0.41
CA LEU A 89 6.46 -16.86 -0.67
C LEU A 89 6.15 -18.31 -0.27
N TYR A 90 6.50 -18.70 0.96
CA TYR A 90 6.25 -20.05 1.47
C TYR A 90 4.75 -20.36 1.54
N ILE A 91 3.95 -19.45 2.10
CA ILE A 91 2.48 -19.56 2.18
C ILE A 91 1.89 -19.60 0.76
N GLY A 92 2.28 -18.65 -0.10
CA GLY A 92 1.74 -18.59 -1.47
C GLY A 92 2.01 -19.87 -2.27
N ALA A 93 3.19 -20.49 -2.08
CA ALA A 93 3.54 -21.76 -2.71
C ALA A 93 2.70 -22.94 -2.18
N ILE A 94 2.46 -23.03 -0.86
CA ILE A 94 1.71 -24.14 -0.25
C ILE A 94 0.23 -24.08 -0.59
N PHE A 95 -0.37 -22.89 -0.49
CA PHE A 95 -1.81 -22.73 -0.67
C PHE A 95 -2.22 -22.64 -2.14
N PHE A 96 -1.33 -23.00 -3.08
CA PHE A 96 -1.55 -22.92 -4.53
C PHE A 96 -2.26 -21.63 -4.93
N ASN A 97 -1.78 -20.50 -4.38
CA ASN A 97 -2.32 -19.17 -4.70
C ASN A 97 -3.74 -18.87 -4.15
N ALA A 98 -4.30 -19.68 -3.25
CA ALA A 98 -5.57 -19.38 -2.59
C ALA A 98 -5.43 -18.26 -1.54
N LEU A 99 -4.26 -18.17 -0.90
CA LEU A 99 -3.97 -17.17 0.13
C LEU A 99 -2.65 -16.49 -0.18
N PHE A 100 -2.72 -15.20 -0.52
CA PHE A 100 -1.54 -14.37 -0.73
C PHE A 100 -1.34 -13.49 0.49
N PHE A 101 -0.26 -13.74 1.20
CA PHE A 101 0.18 -12.88 2.27
C PHE A 101 1.59 -12.43 1.98
N LEU A 102 1.77 -11.22 1.47
CA LEU A 102 3.10 -10.66 1.22
C LEU A 102 3.12 -9.21 1.70
N SER A 103 3.93 -8.92 2.71
CA SER A 103 4.07 -7.54 3.18
C SER A 103 4.70 -6.68 2.07
N PRO A 104 4.11 -5.51 1.72
CA PRO A 104 4.67 -4.61 0.71
C PRO A 104 5.97 -3.91 1.15
N GLY A 105 6.54 -4.26 2.31
CA GLY A 105 7.61 -3.53 2.96
C GLY A 105 7.06 -2.40 3.82
N TYR A 106 7.90 -1.42 4.16
CA TYR A 106 7.47 -0.24 4.90
C TYR A 106 8.44 0.94 4.73
N LEU A 107 7.93 2.16 4.92
CA LEU A 107 8.78 3.35 5.08
C LEU A 107 9.17 3.53 6.55
N PHE A 108 10.46 3.43 6.83
CA PHE A 108 11.02 3.87 8.10
C PHE A 108 11.08 5.40 8.14
N ALA A 109 10.31 5.98 9.05
CA ALA A 109 10.17 7.43 9.21
C ALA A 109 11.06 7.98 10.33
N GLU A 110 11.82 9.02 10.04
CA GLU A 110 12.67 9.75 10.98
C GLU A 110 12.31 11.24 10.97
N ILE A 111 12.01 11.80 12.14
CA ILE A 111 11.62 13.21 12.26
C ILE A 111 12.84 14.13 12.09
N ASN A 112 12.80 15.02 11.10
CA ASN A 112 13.84 16.04 10.95
C ASN A 112 13.58 17.23 11.89
N LYS A 113 14.19 17.19 13.07
CA LYS A 113 14.04 18.23 14.12
C LYS A 113 14.30 19.65 13.60
N LYS A 114 15.26 19.83 12.68
CA LYS A 114 15.62 21.15 12.12
C LYS A 114 14.50 21.76 11.27
N ARG A 115 13.60 20.94 10.71
CA ARG A 115 12.53 21.39 9.81
C ARG A 115 11.19 21.62 10.51
N ARG A 116 11.10 21.28 11.79
CA ARG A 116 9.89 21.39 12.61
C ARG A 116 10.04 22.51 13.66
N ILE A 117 10.28 23.72 13.17
CA ILE A 117 10.26 24.92 14.03
C ILE A 117 8.79 25.22 14.36
N GLY A 118 8.46 25.37 15.64
CA GLY A 118 7.07 25.61 16.11
C GLY A 118 6.17 24.37 16.22
N LYS A 119 6.68 23.15 15.99
CA LYS A 119 5.93 21.89 16.21
C LYS A 119 6.58 21.05 17.31
N PHE A 120 5.78 20.25 18.00
CA PHE A 120 6.24 19.35 19.08
C PHE A 120 7.37 18.43 18.56
N ARG A 121 8.55 18.48 19.22
CA ARG A 121 9.81 17.87 18.70
C ARG A 121 10.19 16.53 19.33
N TYR A 122 9.52 16.14 20.41
CA TYR A 122 10.07 15.14 21.36
C TYR A 122 9.30 13.83 21.41
N ARG A 123 8.19 13.66 20.69
CA ARG A 123 7.45 12.39 20.63
C ARG A 123 7.34 11.88 19.20
N THR A 124 7.47 10.57 19.02
CA THR A 124 7.04 9.86 17.83
C THR A 124 5.56 10.17 17.62
N ASN A 125 5.26 10.94 16.59
CA ASN A 125 3.90 11.35 16.32
C ASN A 125 3.24 10.25 15.49
N PHE A 126 2.83 9.17 16.15
CA PHE A 126 2.20 8.01 15.50
C PHE A 126 1.00 8.43 14.65
N THR A 127 0.30 9.51 15.01
CA THR A 127 -0.77 10.14 14.23
C THR A 127 -0.29 10.66 12.86
N GLU A 128 0.91 11.25 12.77
CA GLU A 128 1.47 11.70 11.50
C GLU A 128 1.92 10.53 10.63
N PHE A 129 2.41 9.44 11.24
CA PHE A 129 2.76 8.21 10.52
C PHE A 129 1.50 7.48 10.04
N SER A 130 0.44 7.44 10.85
CA SER A 130 -0.90 6.99 10.45
C SER A 130 -1.38 7.76 9.23
N ALA A 131 -1.35 9.10 9.26
CA ALA A 131 -1.77 9.91 8.13
C ALA A 131 -0.89 9.72 6.88
N MET A 132 0.42 9.47 7.05
CA MET A 132 1.33 9.14 5.96
C MET A 132 0.91 7.83 5.28
N ALA A 133 0.72 6.77 6.06
CA ALA A 133 0.25 5.46 5.61
C ALA A 133 -1.10 5.55 4.87
N MET A 134 -2.06 6.31 5.43
CA MET A 134 -3.34 6.55 4.77
C MET A 134 -3.17 7.16 3.38
N VAL A 135 -2.29 8.15 3.23
CA VAL A 135 -2.06 8.82 1.94
C VAL A 135 -1.45 7.86 0.92
N GLY A 136 -0.58 6.94 1.34
CA GLY A 136 -0.07 5.85 0.50
C GLY A 136 -1.21 5.01 -0.08
N ILE A 137 -2.06 4.48 0.80
CA ILE A 137 -3.19 3.62 0.41
C ILE A 137 -4.21 4.38 -0.44
N LEU A 138 -4.62 5.58 -0.01
CA LEU A 138 -5.58 6.41 -0.76
C LEU A 138 -5.03 6.78 -2.15
N GLY A 139 -3.74 7.12 -2.25
CA GLY A 139 -3.11 7.41 -3.53
C GLY A 139 -3.14 6.21 -4.47
N THR A 140 -2.85 5.01 -3.97
CA THR A 140 -2.95 3.76 -4.74
C THR A 140 -4.38 3.46 -5.18
N LEU A 141 -5.37 3.57 -4.28
CA LEU A 141 -6.78 3.36 -4.60
C LEU A 141 -7.32 4.39 -5.60
N PHE A 142 -6.88 5.64 -5.49
CA PHE A 142 -7.27 6.71 -6.41
C PHE A 142 -6.75 6.45 -7.83
N LEU A 143 -5.48 6.05 -7.98
CA LEU A 143 -4.92 5.65 -9.27
C LEU A 143 -5.65 4.44 -9.86
N MET A 144 -5.95 3.44 -9.02
CA MET A 144 -6.75 2.29 -9.41
C MET A 144 -8.12 2.70 -9.96
N GLY A 145 -8.79 3.63 -9.27
CA GLY A 145 -10.06 4.19 -9.69
C GLY A 145 -10.01 4.97 -11.01
N ILE A 146 -8.96 5.77 -11.24
CA ILE A 146 -8.75 6.47 -12.51
C ILE A 146 -8.54 5.50 -13.67
N LEU A 147 -7.80 4.42 -13.44
CA LEU A 147 -7.48 3.43 -14.47
C LEU A 147 -8.63 2.44 -14.76
N MET A 148 -9.64 2.42 -13.89
CA MET A 148 -10.78 1.51 -13.97
C MET A 148 -11.53 1.50 -15.33
N PRO A 149 -11.76 2.63 -16.03
CA PRO A 149 -12.37 2.62 -17.37
C PRO A 149 -11.51 1.91 -18.43
N LEU A 150 -10.20 1.80 -18.19
CA LEU A 150 -9.23 1.17 -19.07
C LEU A 150 -8.96 -0.30 -18.71
N ARG A 151 -9.73 -0.89 -17.78
CA ARG A 151 -9.52 -2.26 -17.29
C ARG A 151 -9.57 -3.36 -18.37
N LYS A 152 -10.14 -3.08 -19.54
CA LYS A 152 -10.16 -4.04 -20.67
C LYS A 152 -8.77 -4.38 -21.21
N PHE A 153 -7.75 -3.57 -20.90
CA PHE A 153 -6.38 -3.83 -21.30
C PHE A 153 -5.69 -4.70 -20.24
N TYR A 154 -5.11 -5.82 -20.67
CA TYR A 154 -4.46 -6.82 -19.81
C TYR A 154 -3.48 -6.21 -18.79
N LEU A 155 -2.63 -5.26 -19.20
CA LEU A 155 -1.68 -4.60 -18.30
C LEU A 155 -2.38 -3.75 -17.22
N VAL A 156 -3.48 -3.08 -17.58
CA VAL A 156 -4.24 -2.22 -16.67
C VAL A 156 -5.02 -3.06 -15.67
N GLU A 157 -5.63 -4.16 -16.10
CA GLU A 157 -6.31 -5.11 -15.22
C GLU A 157 -5.36 -5.66 -14.15
N ASN A 158 -4.18 -6.13 -14.56
CA ASN A 158 -3.17 -6.64 -13.64
C ASN A 158 -2.62 -5.54 -12.72
N PHE A 159 -2.44 -4.31 -13.21
CA PHE A 159 -2.05 -3.18 -12.38
C PHE A 159 -3.10 -2.87 -11.30
N ILE A 160 -4.39 -2.85 -11.66
CA ILE A 160 -5.52 -2.67 -10.73
C ILE A 160 -5.51 -3.78 -9.68
N LEU A 161 -5.34 -5.03 -10.12
CA LEU A 161 -5.36 -6.18 -9.24
C LEU A 161 -4.18 -6.16 -8.25
N ILE A 162 -2.96 -5.89 -8.71
CA ILE A 162 -1.78 -5.73 -7.83
C ILE A 162 -1.98 -4.55 -6.87
N SER A 163 -2.53 -3.43 -7.35
CA SER A 163 -2.84 -2.24 -6.51
C SER A 163 -3.83 -2.58 -5.40
N ALA A 164 -4.86 -3.37 -5.71
CA ALA A 164 -5.81 -3.87 -4.73
C ALA A 164 -5.12 -4.77 -3.68
N PHE A 165 -4.28 -5.72 -4.12
CA PHE A 165 -3.51 -6.57 -3.22
C PHE A 165 -2.61 -5.76 -2.29
N VAL A 166 -1.81 -4.83 -2.83
CA VAL A 166 -0.92 -3.96 -2.04
C VAL A 166 -1.73 -3.14 -1.03
N SER A 167 -2.86 -2.57 -1.43
CA SER A 167 -3.70 -1.74 -0.56
C SER A 167 -4.29 -2.54 0.60
N VAL A 168 -4.76 -3.77 0.36
CA VAL A 168 -5.29 -4.66 1.40
C VAL A 168 -4.16 -5.14 2.32
N LEU A 169 -3.03 -5.55 1.75
CA LEU A 169 -1.88 -6.05 2.53
C LEU A 169 -1.23 -4.97 3.40
N ALA A 170 -1.25 -3.71 2.95
CA ALA A 170 -0.79 -2.56 3.72
C ALA A 170 -1.63 -2.32 4.99
N LEU A 171 -2.91 -2.74 5.01
CA LEU A 171 -3.78 -2.57 6.18
C LEU A 171 -3.50 -3.57 7.30
N PHE A 172 -2.79 -4.67 7.08
CA PHE A 172 -2.54 -5.62 8.16
C PHE A 172 -1.69 -4.98 9.27
N PRO A 173 -2.12 -5.06 10.56
CA PRO A 173 -1.45 -4.39 11.68
C PRO A 173 -0.21 -5.16 12.14
N ILE A 174 0.74 -5.39 11.23
CA ILE A 174 1.99 -6.09 11.46
C ILE A 174 3.04 -5.07 11.90
N PRO A 175 3.90 -5.37 12.89
CA PRO A 175 4.90 -4.43 13.35
C PRO A 175 5.68 -3.76 12.20
N ARG A 176 5.72 -2.43 12.23
CA ARG A 176 6.39 -1.53 11.26
C ARG A 176 5.69 -1.33 9.91
N THR A 177 4.59 -2.04 9.59
CA THR A 177 3.80 -1.78 8.38
C THR A 177 2.86 -0.58 8.55
N ASP A 178 2.24 -0.15 7.45
CA ASP A 178 1.32 0.99 7.40
C ASP A 178 0.09 0.76 8.29
N GLY A 179 -0.45 -0.46 8.27
CA GLY A 179 -1.52 -0.94 9.15
C GLY A 179 -1.20 -0.76 10.63
N PHE A 180 0.05 -1.02 11.04
CA PHE A 180 0.47 -0.83 12.42
C PHE A 180 0.49 0.66 12.81
N TRP A 181 1.06 1.52 11.95
CA TRP A 181 1.05 2.97 12.23
C TRP A 181 -0.35 3.54 12.28
N MET A 182 -1.28 3.04 11.45
CA MET A 182 -2.68 3.44 11.50
C MET A 182 -3.37 2.95 12.77
N ALA A 183 -3.28 1.66 13.09
CA ALA A 183 -3.96 1.06 14.25
C ALA A 183 -3.51 1.67 15.58
N PHE A 184 -2.21 1.90 15.76
CA PHE A 184 -1.66 2.44 17.01
C PHE A 184 -1.54 3.97 17.03
N GLY A 185 -1.56 4.61 15.87
CA GLY A 185 -1.49 6.07 15.78
C GLY A 185 -2.83 6.76 15.92
N ASN A 186 -3.83 6.26 15.20
CA ASN A 186 -5.21 6.71 15.34
C ASN A 186 -6.15 5.56 14.96
N PRO A 187 -6.69 4.79 15.92
CA PRO A 187 -7.58 3.67 15.65
C PRO A 187 -8.75 4.03 14.74
N PHE A 188 -9.26 5.27 14.85
CA PHE A 188 -10.32 5.77 13.98
C PHE A 188 -9.94 5.81 12.51
N HIS A 189 -8.71 6.24 12.20
CA HIS A 189 -8.19 6.20 10.83
C HIS A 189 -8.10 4.77 10.32
N TYR A 190 -7.67 3.85 11.18
CA TYR A 190 -7.54 2.44 10.83
C TYR A 190 -8.89 1.82 10.43
N PHE A 191 -9.93 1.95 11.27
CA PHE A 191 -11.24 1.38 10.96
C PHE A 191 -11.90 2.04 9.75
N PHE A 192 -11.74 3.36 9.59
CA PHE A 192 -12.18 4.05 8.37
C PHE A 192 -11.51 3.47 7.13
N MET A 193 -10.17 3.39 7.12
CA MET A 193 -9.40 2.88 5.98
C MET A 193 -9.67 1.41 5.69
N LEU A 194 -9.90 0.60 6.72
CA LEU A 194 -10.25 -0.81 6.59
C LEU A 194 -11.60 -0.96 5.87
N GLY A 195 -12.65 -0.28 6.36
CA GLY A 195 -13.97 -0.31 5.72
C GLY A 195 -13.95 0.26 4.30
N PHE A 196 -13.26 1.39 4.11
CA PHE A 196 -13.13 2.05 2.81
C PHE A 196 -12.42 1.15 1.78
N THR A 197 -11.24 0.63 2.13
CA THR A 197 -10.38 -0.14 1.20
C THR A 197 -11.02 -1.47 0.83
N LEU A 198 -11.55 -2.21 1.80
CA LEU A 198 -12.18 -3.52 1.54
C LEU A 198 -13.40 -3.36 0.63
N THR A 199 -14.25 -2.38 0.91
CA THR A 199 -15.40 -2.07 0.04
C THR A 199 -14.95 -1.63 -1.35
N PHE A 200 -13.91 -0.78 -1.42
CA PHE A 200 -13.43 -0.25 -2.70
C PHE A 200 -12.89 -1.36 -3.59
N VAL A 201 -12.08 -2.25 -3.02
CA VAL A 201 -11.53 -3.43 -3.73
C VAL A 201 -12.64 -4.41 -4.14
N ALA A 202 -13.68 -4.60 -3.32
CA ALA A 202 -14.80 -5.46 -3.68
C ALA A 202 -15.62 -4.88 -4.85
N LEU A 203 -15.86 -3.56 -4.87
CA LEU A 203 -16.72 -2.92 -5.86
C LEU A 203 -16.01 -2.48 -7.15
N VAL A 204 -14.68 -2.33 -7.14
CA VAL A 204 -13.90 -1.87 -8.32
C VAL A 204 -14.05 -2.80 -9.52
N PHE A 205 -14.33 -4.09 -9.30
CA PHE A 205 -14.56 -5.04 -10.39
C PHE A 205 -16.03 -5.09 -10.84
N LEU A 206 -16.96 -4.59 -10.03
CA LEU A 206 -18.40 -4.77 -10.24
C LEU A 206 -19.11 -3.54 -10.81
N THR A 207 -18.65 -2.32 -10.49
CA THR A 207 -19.42 -1.10 -10.73
C THR A 207 -18.64 -0.05 -11.53
N ASN A 208 -18.95 1.24 -11.39
CA ASN A 208 -18.17 2.36 -11.95
C ASN A 208 -17.41 3.08 -10.83
N PHE A 209 -16.43 3.93 -11.19
CA PHE A 209 -15.57 4.61 -10.21
C PHE A 209 -16.35 5.47 -9.20
N LEU A 210 -17.33 6.25 -9.66
CA LEU A 210 -18.10 7.15 -8.80
C LEU A 210 -18.92 6.39 -7.76
N LEU A 211 -19.59 5.31 -8.18
CA LEU A 211 -20.36 4.44 -7.29
C LEU A 211 -19.44 3.71 -6.31
N THR A 212 -18.35 3.12 -6.82
CA THR A 212 -17.33 2.45 -5.97
C THR A 212 -16.82 3.41 -4.90
N PHE A 213 -16.40 4.62 -5.28
CA PHE A 213 -15.89 5.62 -4.35
C PHE A 213 -16.96 6.07 -3.33
N GLY A 214 -18.18 6.36 -3.81
CA GLY A 214 -19.28 6.81 -2.96
C GLY A 214 -19.70 5.76 -1.92
N VAL A 215 -19.92 4.52 -2.34
CA VAL A 215 -20.31 3.43 -1.43
C VAL A 215 -19.19 3.09 -0.46
N SER A 216 -17.93 3.06 -0.91
CA SER A 216 -16.77 2.86 -0.03
C SER A 216 -16.62 3.95 1.01
N LEU A 217 -16.91 5.21 0.67
CA LEU A 217 -16.86 6.32 1.60
C LEU A 217 -17.94 6.17 2.69
N VAL A 218 -19.17 5.80 2.30
CA VAL A 218 -20.27 5.55 3.24
C VAL A 218 -19.93 4.38 4.18
N LEU A 219 -19.48 3.24 3.65
CA LEU A 219 -19.14 2.08 4.48
C LEU A 219 -17.89 2.29 5.33
N GLY A 220 -16.89 3.02 4.83
CA GLY A 220 -15.72 3.43 5.62
C GLY A 220 -16.12 4.33 6.79
N PHE A 221 -17.00 5.31 6.56
CA PHE A 221 -17.52 6.17 7.62
C PHE A 221 -18.42 5.40 8.60
N GLY A 222 -19.22 4.45 8.11
CA GLY A 222 -19.99 3.53 8.96
C GLY A 222 -19.10 2.70 9.89
N ALA A 223 -17.99 2.16 9.39
CA ALA A 223 -17.01 1.44 10.21
C ALA A 223 -16.37 2.34 11.28
N PHE A 224 -16.06 3.59 10.92
CA PHE A 224 -15.58 4.61 11.87
C PHE A 224 -16.60 4.89 12.99
N LEU A 225 -17.88 5.14 12.64
CA LEU A 225 -18.94 5.43 13.61
C LEU A 225 -19.24 4.22 14.51
N TYR A 226 -19.23 3.02 13.95
CA TYR A 226 -19.41 1.79 14.71
C TYR A 226 -18.32 1.63 15.77
N PHE A 227 -17.06 1.90 15.43
CA PHE A 227 -15.97 1.85 16.38
C PHE A 227 -16.08 2.95 17.46
N LEU A 228 -16.43 4.18 17.05
CA LEU A 228 -16.60 5.33 17.95
C LEU A 228 -17.69 5.11 19.01
N THR A 229 -18.82 4.54 18.63
CA THR A 229 -19.89 4.20 19.59
C THR A 229 -19.48 3.07 20.54
N LYS A 230 -18.63 2.13 20.09
CA LYS A 230 -18.14 1.03 20.93
C LYS A 230 -17.00 1.42 21.86
N SER A 231 -16.19 2.43 21.54
CA SER A 231 -15.10 2.89 22.41
C SER A 231 -15.57 3.69 23.61
N GLY A 232 -16.85 4.12 23.65
CA GLY A 232 -17.40 4.91 24.75
C GLY A 232 -16.82 6.33 24.82
N GLU A 233 -16.26 6.83 23.71
CA GLU A 233 -15.79 8.22 23.59
C GLU A 233 -16.92 9.21 23.22
N ILE A 234 -18.17 8.70 23.17
CA ILE A 234 -19.45 9.44 23.10
C ILE A 234 -20.35 8.85 24.18
#